data_AF-A0A7V9JS15-F1
#
_entry.id   AF-A0A7V9JS15-F1
#
_cell.length_a   1.000
_cell.length_b   1.000
_cell.length_c   1.000
_cell.angle_alpha   90.00
_cell.angle_beta   90.00
_cell.angle_gamma   90.00
#
_symmetry.space_group_name_H-M   'P 1'
#
loop_
_entity.id
_entity.type
_entity.pdbx_description
1 polymer ?
#
loop_
_entity_poly.entity_id
_entity_poly.type
_entity_poly.pdbx_seq_one_letter_code
_entity_poly.pdbx_strand_id
1 'polypeptide(L)' 'IPARIDVGLVFSADHGSWVGHAWNSAYVGDRWVHLDSAYPGIARSCYIKLASSTGDDRPGARLLANLATVAGKDIETVGE' A
#
# COMPACT_ATOMS: atom_id res chain seq x y z
N ILE A 1 -7.76 1.34 19.46
CA ILE A 1 -8.37 1.03 18.15
C ILE A 1 -7.45 0.05 17.44
N PRO A 2 -7.88 -1.16 17.05
CA PRO A 2 -7.03 -2.08 16.30
C PRO A 2 -6.54 -1.41 15.01
N ALA A 3 -5.25 -1.56 14.70
CA ALA A 3 -4.63 -0.91 13.55
C ALA A 3 -3.73 -1.88 12.78
N ARG A 4 -3.53 -1.60 11.50
CA ARG A 4 -2.61 -2.35 10.62
C ARG A 4 -1.95 -1.43 9.60
N ILE A 5 -0.86 -1.92 9.03
CA ILE A 5 -0.22 -1.29 7.87
C ILE A 5 -0.82 -1.92 6.62
N ASP A 6 -1.23 -1.10 5.68
CA ASP A 6 -1.61 -1.51 4.34
C ASP A 6 -0.54 -0.99 3.36
N VAL A 7 -0.21 -1.79 2.35
CA VAL A 7 0.72 -1.41 1.29
C VAL A 7 0.12 -1.62 -0.08
N GLY A 8 0.55 -0.81 -1.04
CA GLY A 8 0.05 -0.88 -2.40
C GLY A 8 0.60 0.22 -3.29
N LEU A 9 -0.22 0.65 -4.24
CA LEU A 9 0.08 1.77 -5.13
C LEU A 9 -0.87 2.94 -4.84
N VAL A 10 -0.35 4.17 -4.91
CA VAL A 10 -1.16 5.39 -4.92
C VAL A 10 -0.84 6.20 -6.18
N PHE A 11 -1.86 6.76 -6.83
CA PHE A 11 -1.64 7.72 -7.90
C PHE A 11 -1.26 9.08 -7.30
N SER A 12 0.01 9.48 -7.45
CA SER A 12 0.50 10.78 -7.01
C SER A 12 0.39 11.77 -8.16
N ALA A 13 -0.47 12.77 -8.01
CA ALA A 13 -0.65 13.83 -9.01
C ALA A 13 0.66 14.61 -9.24
N ASP A 14 1.44 14.85 -8.17
CA ASP A 14 2.71 15.57 -8.22
C ASP A 14 3.74 14.87 -9.12
N HIS A 15 3.69 13.53 -9.17
CA HIS A 15 4.60 12.71 -9.99
C HIS A 15 3.95 12.23 -11.29
N GLY A 16 2.66 12.55 -11.53
CA GLY A 16 1.89 12.05 -12.68
C GLY A 16 1.89 10.53 -12.83
N SER A 17 2.06 9.78 -11.75
CA SER A 17 2.36 8.34 -11.81
C SER A 17 1.86 7.56 -10.58
N TRP A 18 1.82 6.24 -10.71
CA TRP A 18 1.57 5.32 -9.60
C TRP A 18 2.86 5.05 -8.84
N VAL A 19 2.86 5.30 -7.53
CA VAL A 19 4.01 5.08 -6.65
C VAL A 19 3.69 4.02 -5.60
N GLY A 20 4.68 3.20 -5.26
CA GLY A 20 4.59 2.28 -4.13
C GLY A 20 4.42 3.05 -2.83
N HIS A 21 3.45 2.66 -2.00
CA HIS A 21 3.10 3.42 -0.80
C HIS A 21 2.58 2.55 0.33
N ALA A 22 2.73 3.05 1.55
CA ALA A 22 2.26 2.44 2.78
C ALA A 22 1.39 3.42 3.57
N TRP A 23 0.26 2.96 4.09
CA TRP A 23 -0.66 3.75 4.90
C TRP A 23 -1.21 2.92 6.06
N ASN A 24 -1.99 3.54 6.95
CA ASN A 24 -2.61 2.86 8.07
C ASN A 24 -4.09 2.58 7.82
N SER A 25 -4.58 1.50 8.40
CA SER A 25 -6.01 1.24 8.52
C SER A 25 -6.36 0.98 9.98
N ALA A 26 -7.48 1.54 10.45
CA ALA A 26 -7.97 1.37 11.82
C ALA A 26 -9.35 0.71 11.84
N TYR A 27 -9.59 -0.24 12.74
CA TYR A 27 -10.88 -0.93 12.85
C TYR A 27 -11.86 -0.16 13.75
N VAL A 28 -12.89 0.42 13.16
CA VAL A 28 -13.89 1.28 13.83
C VAL A 28 -15.29 0.88 13.37
N GLY A 29 -16.18 0.56 14.31
CA GLY A 29 -17.60 0.29 13.99
C GLY A 29 -17.78 -0.83 12.97
N ASP A 30 -17.08 -1.94 13.16
CA ASP A 30 -17.10 -3.14 12.31
C ASP A 30 -16.50 -2.98 10.89
N ARG A 31 -15.64 -1.99 10.69
CA ARG A 31 -14.93 -1.83 9.42
C ARG A 31 -13.53 -1.27 9.58
N TRP A 32 -12.68 -1.58 8.59
CA TRP A 32 -11.39 -0.93 8.43
C TRP A 32 -11.55 0.44 7.75
N VAL A 33 -11.09 1.49 8.43
CA VAL A 33 -11.06 2.87 7.95
C VAL A 33 -9.65 3.19 7.46
N HIS A 34 -9.54 3.68 6.22
CA HIS A 34 -8.29 4.11 5.60
C HIS A 34 -7.80 5.44 6.21
N LEU A 35 -6.52 5.52 6.53
CA LEU A 35 -5.86 6.67 7.13
C LEU A 35 -4.49 6.87 6.46
N ASP A 36 -4.30 8.00 5.79
CA ASP A 36 -3.04 8.37 5.14
C ASP A 36 -2.66 9.80 5.50
N SER A 37 -1.61 9.95 6.30
CA SER A 37 -1.06 11.25 6.69
C SER A 37 0.05 11.74 5.75
N ALA A 38 0.61 10.87 4.91
CA ALA A 38 1.67 11.22 3.97
C ALA A 38 1.10 11.90 2.72
N TYR A 39 -0.11 11.51 2.29
CA TYR A 39 -0.82 12.10 1.16
C TYR A 39 -2.20 12.64 1.56
N PRO A 40 -2.26 13.76 2.31
CA PRO A 40 -3.52 14.36 2.69
C PRO A 40 -4.31 14.83 1.47
N GLY A 41 -5.60 14.50 1.41
CA GLY A 41 -6.52 14.97 0.38
C GLY A 41 -6.57 14.12 -0.91
N ILE A 42 -5.71 13.11 -1.06
CA ILE A 42 -5.86 12.17 -2.18
C ILE A 42 -7.09 11.30 -1.93
N ALA A 43 -7.97 11.23 -2.92
CA ALA A 43 -9.18 10.40 -2.85
C ALA A 43 -8.80 8.91 -2.71
N ARG A 44 -9.54 8.18 -1.87
CA ARG A 44 -9.31 6.73 -1.65
C ARG A 44 -9.37 5.90 -2.95
N SER A 45 -10.10 6.36 -3.97
CA SER A 45 -10.16 5.74 -5.30
C SER A 45 -8.82 5.72 -6.04
N CYS A 46 -7.86 6.56 -5.63
CA CYS A 46 -6.52 6.61 -6.19
C CYS A 46 -5.55 5.61 -5.54
N TYR A 47 -6.05 4.68 -4.72
CA TYR A 47 -5.24 3.67 -4.02
C TYR A 47 -5.60 2.26 -4.51
N ILE A 48 -4.57 1.47 -4.80
CA ILE A 48 -4.69 0.03 -5.06
C ILE A 48 -4.00 -0.68 -3.91
N LYS A 49 -4.78 -1.36 -3.08
CA LYS A 49 -4.23 -2.14 -1.97
C LYS A 49 -3.70 -3.48 -2.45
N LEU A 50 -2.45 -3.77 -2.14
CA LEU A 50 -1.80 -5.03 -2.49
C LEU A 50 -1.64 -5.95 -1.27
N ALA A 51 -1.32 -5.43 -0.08
CA ALA A 51 -1.23 -6.26 1.12
C ALA A 51 -1.65 -5.51 2.39
N SER A 52 -1.83 -6.28 3.47
CA SER A 52 -1.88 -5.77 4.84
C SER A 52 -0.86 -6.52 5.69
N SER A 53 -0.33 -5.85 6.72
CA SER A 53 0.65 -6.37 7.66
C SER A 53 0.29 -5.92 9.09
N THR A 54 0.51 -6.81 10.05
CA THR A 54 0.37 -6.53 11.49
C THR A 54 1.60 -7.06 12.21
N GLY A 55 2.22 -6.27 13.09
CA GLY A 55 3.43 -6.70 13.81
C GLY A 55 4.69 -6.65 12.94
N ASP A 56 5.54 -7.68 13.04
CA ASP A 56 6.88 -7.74 12.41
C ASP A 56 6.85 -8.23 10.93
N ASP A 57 5.69 -8.10 10.29
CA ASP A 57 5.47 -8.50 8.90
C ASP A 57 6.13 -7.51 7.95
N ARG A 58 7.17 -7.94 7.20
CA ARG A 58 7.94 -7.15 6.22
C ARG A 58 7.03 -6.60 5.09
N PRO A 59 6.53 -5.36 5.19
CA PRO A 59 5.44 -4.90 4.34
C PRO A 59 5.91 -4.60 2.91
N GLY A 60 7.15 -4.11 2.74
CA GLY A 60 7.76 -3.90 1.42
C GLY A 60 7.95 -5.18 0.61
N ALA A 61 8.32 -6.30 1.26
CA ALA A 61 8.44 -7.59 0.57
C ALA A 61 7.08 -8.07 0.03
N ARG A 62 6.00 -7.86 0.81
CA ARG A 62 4.64 -8.18 0.38
C ARG A 62 4.14 -7.28 -0.74
N LEU A 63 4.49 -6.00 -0.72
CA LEU A 63 4.21 -5.07 -1.81
C LEU A 63 4.79 -5.60 -3.13
N LEU A 64 6.09 -5.92 -3.14
CA LEU A 64 6.77 -6.43 -4.33
C LEU A 64 6.16 -7.75 -4.81
N ALA A 65 6.01 -8.75 -3.93
CA ALA A 65 5.46 -10.05 -4.31
C ALA A 65 4.06 -9.95 -4.93
N ASN A 66 3.19 -9.11 -4.38
CA ASN A 66 1.84 -8.95 -4.88
C ASN A 66 1.78 -8.08 -6.14
N LEU A 67 2.68 -7.11 -6.29
CA LEU A 67 2.84 -6.37 -7.54
C LEU A 67 3.30 -7.30 -8.68
N ALA A 68 4.26 -8.19 -8.42
CA ALA A 68 4.74 -9.21 -9.37
C ALA A 68 3.58 -10.07 -9.88
N THR A 69 2.75 -10.53 -8.93
CA THR A 69 1.56 -11.33 -9.21
C THR A 69 0.58 -10.60 -10.13
N VAL A 70 0.27 -9.33 -9.84
CA VAL A 70 -0.64 -8.50 -10.65
C VAL A 70 -0.06 -8.22 -12.04
N ALA A 71 1.25 -7.97 -12.14
CA ALA A 71 1.92 -7.71 -13.40
C ALA A 71 2.03 -8.98 -14.29
N GLY A 72 1.84 -10.17 -13.73
CA GLY A 72 2.08 -11.44 -14.43
C GLY A 72 3.55 -11.60 -14.80
N LYS A 73 4.47 -11.06 -13.97
CA LYS A 73 5.91 -11.02 -14.22
C LYS A 73 6.67 -11.35 -12.94
N ASP A 74 7.82 -11.99 -13.10
CA ASP A 74 8.81 -12.06 -12.03
C ASP A 74 9.44 -10.67 -11.84
N ILE A 75 9.60 -10.24 -10.59
CA ILE A 75 10.34 -9.01 -10.28
C ILE A 75 11.82 -9.36 -10.21
N GLU A 76 12.58 -8.85 -11.17
CA GLU A 76 14.02 -8.84 -11.12
C GLU A 76 14.49 -7.64 -10.31
N THR A 77 15.35 -7.89 -9.32
CA THR A 77 16.09 -6.81 -8.66
C THR A 77 17.37 -6.60 -9.45
N VAL A 78 17.57 -5.38 -9.96
CA VAL A 78 18.87 -4.98 -10.47
C VAL A 78 19.71 -4.71 -9.21
N GLY A 79 20.64 -5.61 -8.90
CA GLY A 79 21.53 -5.45 -7.74
C GLY A 79 22.31 -4.14 -7.81
N GLU A 80 22.77 -3.67 -6.63
CA GLU A 80 23.74 -2.55 -6.53
C GLU A 80 25.06 -2.87 -7.25
#